data_AF-A0A1E5UI18-F1
#
_entry.id   AF-A0A1E5UI18-F1
#
_cell.length_a   1.000
_cell.length_b   1.000
_cell.length_c   1.000
_cell.angle_alpha   90.00
_cell.angle_beta   90.00
_cell.angle_gamma   90.00
#
_symmetry.space_group_name_H-M   'P 1'
#
loop_
_entity.id
_entity.type
_entity.pdbx_description
1 polymer ?
#
loop_
_entity_poly.entity_id
_entity_poly.type
_entity_poly.pdbx_seq_one_letter_code
_entity_poly.pdbx_strand_id
1 'polypeptide(L)'
;MILFQKISAQENIEAKINHEEINNFIKIENVAINNSELHKELEYLFIGIRKNKQGNISSNKQSGKFSIPPKSTKKLSETTINIDPSDELKCYLYLKDENSKALISKDSLMFNVKKKL
;
A
#
# COMPACT_ATOMS: atom_id res chain seq x y z
N MET A 1 -4.26 17.78 4.18
CA MET A 1 -5.26 17.45 3.14
C MET A 1 -4.81 16.16 2.47
N ILE A 2 -5.44 15.04 2.81
CA ILE A 2 -5.11 13.70 2.31
C ILE A 2 -5.74 13.55 0.92
N LEU A 3 -4.98 13.09 -0.07
CA LEU A 3 -5.49 12.85 -1.43
C LEU A 3 -5.49 11.35 -1.73
N PHE A 4 -6.68 10.74 -1.73
CA PHE A 4 -6.88 9.37 -2.21
C PHE A 4 -7.18 9.41 -3.71
N GLN A 5 -6.40 8.70 -4.53
CA GLN A 5 -6.81 8.33 -5.88
C GLN A 5 -7.20 6.84 -5.88
N LYS A 6 -8.47 6.56 -5.63
CA LYS A 6 -9.06 5.23 -5.89
C LYS A 6 -9.24 5.07 -7.40
N ILE A 7 -8.60 4.05 -7.99
CA ILE A 7 -8.97 3.53 -9.31
C ILE A 7 -9.86 2.30 -9.07
N SER A 8 -11.02 2.28 -9.73
CA SER A 8 -12.10 1.32 -9.52
C SER A 8 -11.62 -0.13 -9.61
N ALA A 9 -11.95 -0.92 -8.59
CA ALA A 9 -11.64 -2.34 -8.45
C ALA A 9 -12.19 -3.13 -9.65
N GLN A 10 -11.30 -3.65 -10.50
CA GLN A 10 -11.71 -4.37 -11.71
C GLN A 10 -12.38 -5.74 -11.39
N GLU A 11 -12.41 -6.17 -10.13
CA GLU A 11 -13.01 -7.45 -9.70
C GLU A 11 -13.63 -7.42 -8.28
N ASN A 12 -14.06 -6.25 -7.77
CA ASN A 12 -14.48 -6.09 -6.37
C ASN A 12 -13.40 -6.46 -5.33
N ILE A 13 -12.13 -6.32 -5.72
CA ILE A 13 -10.96 -6.45 -4.84
C ILE A 13 -10.39 -5.05 -4.53
N GLU A 14 -10.20 -4.75 -3.26
CA GLU A 14 -9.63 -3.48 -2.78
C GLU A 14 -8.27 -3.72 -2.13
N ALA A 15 -7.27 -2.98 -2.58
CA ALA A 15 -6.02 -2.76 -1.87
C ALA A 15 -6.22 -1.65 -0.84
N LYS A 16 -5.69 -1.79 0.36
CA LYS A 16 -5.76 -0.76 1.39
C LYS A 16 -4.48 -0.67 2.20
N ILE A 17 -3.98 0.55 2.36
CA ILE A 17 -2.88 0.89 3.26
C ILE A 17 -3.49 1.57 4.49
N ASN A 18 -3.55 0.83 5.60
CA ASN A 18 -3.86 1.41 6.90
C ASN A 18 -2.57 1.99 7.51
N HIS A 19 -2.71 3.07 8.29
CA HIS A 19 -1.57 3.63 9.00
C HIS A 19 -1.96 4.17 10.37
N GLU A 20 -0.97 4.22 11.25
CA GLU A 20 -1.04 4.83 12.57
C GLU A 20 0.25 5.64 12.81
N GLU A 21 0.11 6.90 13.20
CA GLU A 21 1.22 7.79 13.55
C GLU A 21 1.49 7.69 15.06
N ILE A 22 2.69 7.23 15.44
CA ILE A 22 3.12 7.06 16.82
C ILE A 22 4.47 7.78 16.99
N ASN A 23 4.44 9.03 17.47
CA ASN A 23 5.61 9.91 17.56
C ASN A 23 6.30 10.06 16.19
N ASN A 24 7.59 9.72 16.09
CA ASN A 24 8.38 9.77 14.85
C ASN A 24 8.31 8.44 14.06
N PHE A 25 7.25 7.64 14.27
CA PHE A 25 7.04 6.38 13.56
C PHE A 25 5.68 6.38 12.88
N ILE A 26 5.65 5.84 11.67
CA ILE A 26 4.42 5.47 10.99
C ILE A 26 4.38 3.94 10.93
N LYS A 27 3.41 3.36 11.62
CA LYS A 27 3.07 1.96 11.46
C LYS A 27 2.17 1.83 10.23
N ILE A 28 2.53 0.95 9.31
CA ILE A 28 1.81 0.69 8.06
C ILE A 28 1.35 -0.76 8.05
N GLU A 29 0.07 -0.97 7.77
CA GLU A 29 -0.52 -2.28 7.53
C GLU A 29 -1.12 -2.34 6.13
N ASN A 30 -0.65 -3.29 5.33
CA ASN A 30 -1.15 -3.53 3.98
C ASN A 30 -2.22 -4.63 4.02
N VAL A 31 -3.36 -4.36 3.40
CA VAL A 31 -4.54 -5.22 3.45
C VAL A 31 -5.13 -5.41 2.06
N ALA A 32 -5.63 -6.61 1.78
CA ALA A 32 -6.52 -6.91 0.66
C ALA A 32 -7.93 -7.19 1.19
N ILE A 33 -8.94 -6.63 0.51
CA ILE A 33 -10.35 -6.86 0.82
C ILE A 33 -11.00 -7.46 -0.43
N ASN A 34 -11.59 -8.65 -0.28
CA ASN A 34 -12.35 -9.30 -1.32
C ASN A 34 -13.84 -9.11 -1.08
N ASN A 35 -14.46 -8.18 -1.81
CA ASN A 35 -15.90 -7.94 -1.76
C ASN A 35 -16.67 -8.76 -2.82
N SER A 36 -15.98 -9.58 -3.61
CA SER A 36 -16.60 -10.46 -4.61
C SER A 36 -17.19 -11.72 -3.97
N GLU A 37 -17.98 -12.46 -4.75
CA GLU A 37 -18.52 -13.78 -4.38
C GLU A 37 -17.53 -14.93 -4.67
N LEU A 38 -16.37 -14.64 -5.26
CA LEU A 38 -15.42 -15.65 -5.73
C LEU A 38 -14.13 -15.62 -4.93
N HIS A 39 -13.54 -16.81 -4.78
CA HIS A 39 -12.18 -16.95 -4.29
C HIS A 39 -11.19 -16.36 -5.30
N LYS A 40 -10.10 -15.77 -4.80
CA LYS A 40 -9.05 -15.18 -5.65
C LYS A 40 -7.66 -15.60 -5.19
N GLU A 41 -6.80 -15.88 -6.17
CA GLU A 41 -5.36 -16.08 -6.00
C GLU A 41 -4.64 -14.87 -6.58
N LEU A 42 -3.91 -14.15 -5.73
CA LEU A 42 -3.35 -12.85 -6.04
C LEU A 42 -1.89 -12.75 -5.59
N GLU A 43 -1.20 -11.76 -6.11
CA GLU A 43 0.13 -11.33 -5.67
C GLU A 43 0.06 -9.87 -5.24
N TYR A 44 0.74 -9.52 -4.14
CA TYR A 44 0.91 -8.13 -3.74
C TYR A 44 2.34 -7.64 -3.96
N LEU A 45 2.46 -6.34 -4.19
CA LEU A 45 3.71 -5.59 -4.15
C LEU A 45 3.49 -4.31 -3.36
N PHE A 46 4.16 -4.20 -2.22
CA PHE A 46 4.27 -2.97 -1.43
C PHE A 46 5.63 -2.32 -1.67
N ILE A 47 5.64 -0.99 -1.84
CA ILE A 47 6.84 -0.17 -1.97
C ILE A 47 6.68 1.07 -1.09
N GLY A 48 7.50 1.20 -0.06
CA GLY A 48 7.69 2.44 0.70
C GLY A 48 8.98 3.13 0.28
N ILE A 49 8.92 4.40 -0.10
CA ILE A 49 10.06 5.22 -0.53
C ILE A 49 10.13 6.44 0.39
N ARG A 50 11.19 6.50 1.19
CA ARG A 50 11.50 7.64 2.06
C ARG A 50 12.63 8.46 1.46
N LYS A 51 12.47 9.77 1.40
CA LYS A 51 13.50 10.73 1.04
C LYS A 51 13.71 11.69 2.19
N ASN A 52 14.92 11.73 2.73
CA ASN A 52 15.23 12.64 3.83
C ASN A 52 15.54 14.06 3.33
N LYS A 53 15.70 15.00 4.28
CA LYS A 53 16.02 16.41 3.97
C LYS A 53 17.32 16.59 3.16
N GLN A 54 18.33 15.75 3.38
CA GLN A 54 19.60 15.76 2.63
C GLN A 54 19.46 15.20 1.21
N GLY A 55 18.30 14.64 0.87
CA GLY A 55 18.01 14.04 -0.42
C GLY A 55 18.34 12.55 -0.53
N ASN A 56 18.79 11.91 0.55
CA ASN A 56 19.04 10.48 0.57
C ASN A 56 17.71 9.72 0.45
N ILE A 57 17.69 8.70 -0.39
CA ILE A 57 16.51 7.86 -0.64
C ILE A 57 16.76 6.48 -0.05
N SER A 58 15.81 6.00 0.75
CA SER A 58 15.74 4.63 1.23
C SER A 58 14.40 4.02 0.82
N SER A 59 14.37 2.76 0.42
CA SER A 59 13.13 2.08 0.06
C SER A 59 12.99 0.73 0.75
N ASN A 60 11.75 0.37 1.04
CA ASN A 60 11.34 -0.96 1.50
C ASN A 60 10.41 -1.56 0.44
N LYS A 61 10.74 -2.76 -0.05
CA LYS A 61 9.95 -3.48 -1.04
C LYS A 61 9.56 -4.84 -0.45
N GLN A 62 8.27 -5.11 -0.41
CA GLN A 62 7.72 -6.38 0.09
C GLN A 62 6.75 -6.92 -0.95
N SER A 63 6.75 -8.24 -1.14
CA SER A 63 5.86 -8.89 -2.10
C SER A 63 5.58 -10.32 -1.68
N GLY A 64 4.44 -10.85 -2.13
CA GLY A 64 4.09 -12.24 -1.86
C GLY A 64 2.80 -12.65 -2.56
N LYS A 65 2.65 -13.96 -2.75
CA LYS A 65 1.42 -14.57 -3.24
C LYS A 65 0.47 -14.86 -2.08
N PHE A 66 -0.83 -14.77 -2.32
CA PHE A 66 -1.83 -15.07 -1.31
C PHE A 66 -3.18 -15.45 -1.94
N SER A 67 -3.89 -16.33 -1.24
CA SER A 67 -5.29 -16.64 -1.47
C SER A 67 -6.20 -15.80 -0.57
N ILE A 68 -7.35 -15.36 -1.09
CA ILE A 68 -8.36 -14.60 -0.34
C ILE A 68 -9.79 -15.10 -0.62
N PRO A 69 -10.52 -15.63 0.39
CA PRO A 69 -11.92 -16.04 0.29
C PRO A 69 -12.87 -14.90 -0.11
N PRO A 70 -14.07 -15.23 -0.64
CA PRO A 70 -15.15 -14.26 -0.81
C PRO A 70 -15.45 -13.50 0.49
N LYS A 71 -15.90 -12.26 0.37
CA LYS A 71 -16.38 -11.42 1.49
C LYS A 71 -15.43 -11.36 2.68
N SER A 72 -14.12 -11.37 2.43
CA SER A 72 -13.10 -11.45 3.48
C SER A 72 -12.05 -10.36 3.36
N THR A 73 -11.34 -10.13 4.46
CA THR A 73 -10.21 -9.19 4.55
C THR A 73 -8.98 -9.95 4.99
N LYS A 74 -7.84 -9.71 4.34
CA LYS A 74 -6.57 -10.35 4.63
C LYS A 74 -5.45 -9.33 4.82
N LYS A 75 -4.77 -9.42 5.97
CA LYS A 75 -3.52 -8.70 6.22
C LYS A 75 -2.40 -9.32 5.39
N LEU A 76 -1.66 -8.49 4.66
CA LEU A 76 -0.60 -8.90 3.73
C LEU A 76 0.79 -8.69 4.34
N SER A 77 1.01 -7.52 4.94
CA SER A 77 2.26 -7.19 5.62
C SER A 77 2.07 -6.07 6.63
N GLU A 78 3.04 -5.93 7.52
CA GLU A 78 3.14 -4.81 8.47
C GLU A 78 4.59 -4.30 8.46
N THR A 79 4.76 -2.99 8.48
CA THR A 79 6.07 -2.36 8.63
C THR A 79 5.96 -1.12 9.48
N THR A 80 6.98 -0.85 10.29
CA THR A 80 7.11 0.43 10.99
C THR A 80 8.23 1.23 10.34
N ILE A 81 7.96 2.48 10.00
CA ILE A 81 8.90 3.38 9.34
C ILE A 81 9.15 4.55 10.28
N ASN A 82 10.41 4.76 10.65
CA ASN A 82 10.81 6.01 11.29
C ASN A 82 10.74 7.15 10.25
N ILE A 83 10.12 8.26 10.62
CA ILE A 83 9.97 9.44 9.77
C ILE A 83 10.23 10.71 10.59
N ASP A 84 11.06 11.59 10.06
CA ASP A 84 11.20 12.95 10.58
C ASP A 84 10.22 13.90 9.87
N PRO A 85 9.78 15.00 10.50
CA PRO A 85 8.86 15.96 9.89
C PRO A 85 9.36 16.59 8.57
N SER A 86 10.67 16.55 8.33
CA SER A 86 11.28 17.04 7.08
C SER A 86 11.41 15.99 5.98
N ASP A 87 11.14 14.72 6.28
CA ASP A 87 11.26 13.62 5.34
C ASP A 87 9.98 13.47 4.52
N GLU A 88 10.12 13.12 3.24
CA GLU A 88 9.01 12.72 2.39
C GLU A 88 8.87 11.19 2.40
N LEU A 89 7.66 10.68 2.58
CA LEU A 89 7.35 9.25 2.44
C LEU A 89 6.26 9.06 1.40
N LYS A 90 6.50 8.13 0.47
CA LYS A 90 5.52 7.66 -0.51
C LYS A 90 5.41 6.15 -0.41
N CYS A 91 4.20 5.67 -0.19
CA CYS A 91 3.87 4.27 -0.11
C CYS A 91 2.92 3.90 -1.23
N TYR A 92 3.15 2.75 -1.84
CA TYR A 92 2.33 2.18 -2.89
C TYR A 92 2.06 0.71 -2.59
N LEU A 93 0.83 0.29 -2.76
CA LEU A 93 0.41 -1.10 -2.70
C LEU A 93 -0.26 -1.46 -4.02
N TYR A 94 0.17 -2.55 -4.63
CA TYR A 94 -0.41 -3.11 -5.84
C TYR A 94 -0.86 -4.52 -5.56
N LEU A 95 -2.09 -4.86 -5.94
CA LEU A 95 -2.60 -6.21 -6.01
C LEU A 95 -2.72 -6.60 -7.47
N LYS A 96 -2.19 -7.78 -7.81
CA LYS A 96 -2.17 -8.32 -9.16
C LYS A 96 -2.78 -9.72 -9.17
N ASP A 97 -3.39 -10.07 -10.28
CA ASP A 97 -3.76 -11.46 -10.54
C ASP A 97 -2.50 -12.33 -10.57
N GLU A 98 -2.55 -13.50 -9.92
CA GLU A 98 -1.36 -14.35 -9.79
C GLU A 98 -0.84 -14.84 -11.14
N ASN A 99 -1.74 -15.16 -12.07
CA ASN A 99 -1.39 -15.82 -13.34
C ASN A 99 -1.06 -14.80 -14.43
N SER A 100 -1.99 -13.91 -14.72
CA SER A 100 -1.87 -12.90 -15.78
C SER A 100 -0.97 -11.73 -15.40
N LYS A 101 -0.68 -11.55 -14.10
CA LYS A 101 0.02 -10.38 -13.54
C LYS A 101 -0.67 -9.05 -13.79
N ALA A 102 -1.92 -9.07 -14.25
CA ALA A 102 -2.74 -7.89 -14.47
C ALA A 102 -2.95 -7.14 -13.15
N LEU A 103 -2.90 -5.80 -13.19
CA LEU A 103 -3.20 -4.98 -12.02
C LEU A 103 -4.69 -5.08 -11.70
N ILE A 104 -5.02 -5.52 -10.48
CA ILE A 104 -6.39 -5.68 -10.00
C ILE A 104 -6.81 -4.49 -9.15
N SER A 105 -5.94 -4.05 -8.26
CA SER A 105 -6.23 -2.96 -7.33
C SER A 105 -4.95 -2.31 -6.86
N LYS A 106 -5.03 -1.05 -6.42
CA LYS A 106 -3.90 -0.35 -5.84
C LYS A 106 -4.34 0.68 -4.82
N ASP A 107 -3.43 1.02 -3.93
CA ASP A 107 -3.58 2.12 -3.00
C ASP A 107 -2.25 2.87 -2.83
N SER A 108 -2.32 4.10 -2.35
CA SER A 108 -1.15 4.91 -2.09
C SER A 108 -1.33 5.81 -0.88
N LEU A 109 -0.26 6.00 -0.13
CA LEU A 109 -0.22 6.86 1.04
C LEU A 109 1.00 7.77 0.95
N MET A 110 0.85 9.06 1.27
CA MET A 110 1.92 10.05 1.15
C MET A 110 1.98 10.93 2.40
N PHE A 111 3.19 11.14 2.91
CA PHE A 111 3.48 12.04 4.03
C PHE A 111 4.49 13.10 3.62
N ASN A 112 4.25 14.35 4.03
CA ASN A 112 5.11 15.52 3.85
C ASN A 112 5.54 15.84 2.40
N VAL A 113 4.88 15.23 1.41
CA VAL A 113 5.19 15.48 0.00
C VAL A 113 4.72 16.89 -0.39
N LYS A 114 5.66 17.76 -0.75
CA LYS A 114 5.32 19.10 -1.26
C LYS A 114 4.71 18.98 -2.66
N LYS A 115 3.57 19.61 -2.88
CA LYS A 115 2.97 19.76 -4.21
C LYS A 115 3.87 20.70 -5.01
N LYS A 116 4.35 20.28 -6.19
CA LYS A 116 4.85 21.27 -7.17
C LYS A 116 3.65 22.13 -7.56
N LEU A 117 3.71 23.41 -7.22
CA LEU A 117 2.82 24.45 -7.76
C LEU A 117 3.09 24.61 -9.25
#